data_AF-A0A3A6U5H8-F1
#
_entry.id   AF-A0A3A6U5H8-F1
#
_cell.length_a   1.000
_cell.length_b   1.000
_cell.length_c   1.000
_cell.angle_alpha   90.00
_cell.angle_beta   90.00
_cell.angle_gamma   90.00
#
_symmetry.space_group_name_H-M   'P 1'
#
loop_
_entity.id
_entity.type
_entity.pdbx_description
1 polymer ?
#
loop_
_entity_poly.entity_id
_entity_poly.type
_entity_poly.pdbx_seq_one_letter_code
_entity_poly.pdbx_strand_id
1 'polypeptide(L)'
;MKLIKIPYTAACQITDVYEANTNFLSIVAQNDCTPYDAINEGLEKELFSDTVTFLAHGLPFREAIWWAVCCAKHRTDWSIPEKQAIDAAESWVFNPDESSRRLAEKTAAAAGLETGAGWAAQAAFWSGGSMLAVDAPIIPPPSNLYAQAVAGCINLSAVHPDGENAKSNYLTFIEIGLRIAQGGNGKL
;
A
#
# COMPACT_ATOMS: atom_id res chain seq x y z
N MET A 1 3.45 -18.63 -10.14
CA MET A 1 4.69 -17.81 -10.17
C MET A 1 5.18 -17.60 -8.74
N LYS A 2 6.49 -17.47 -8.46
CA LYS A 2 7.01 -17.32 -7.09
C LYS A 2 7.11 -15.83 -6.70
N LEU A 3 6.46 -15.44 -5.60
CA LEU A 3 6.53 -14.10 -5.02
C LEU A 3 7.53 -14.10 -3.85
N ILE A 4 8.80 -13.76 -4.13
CA ILE A 4 9.92 -13.89 -3.18
C ILE A 4 9.73 -13.06 -1.89
N LYS A 5 9.06 -11.90 -1.98
CA LYS A 5 8.83 -11.01 -0.84
C LYS A 5 7.57 -11.37 -0.04
N ILE A 6 6.69 -12.22 -0.56
CA ILE A 6 5.49 -12.66 0.15
C ILE A 6 5.80 -14.04 0.75
N PRO A 7 5.98 -14.15 2.08
CA PRO A 7 6.47 -15.37 2.73
C PRO A 7 5.39 -16.46 2.86
N TYR A 8 4.15 -16.17 2.46
CA TYR A 8 3.01 -17.06 2.63
C TYR A 8 2.86 -18.03 1.46
N THR A 9 2.49 -19.27 1.77
CA THR A 9 2.23 -20.31 0.77
C THR A 9 0.74 -20.40 0.44
N ALA A 10 -0.14 -20.05 1.38
CA ALA A 10 -1.58 -20.03 1.18
C ALA A 10 -2.11 -18.60 1.30
N ALA A 11 -3.03 -18.21 0.41
CA ALA A 11 -3.62 -16.88 0.39
C ALA A 11 -4.40 -16.54 1.67
N CYS A 12 -4.99 -17.54 2.34
CA CYS A 12 -5.73 -17.35 3.59
C CYS A 12 -4.88 -16.72 4.70
N GLN A 13 -3.58 -17.03 4.74
CA GLN A 13 -2.64 -16.48 5.73
C GLN A 13 -2.54 -14.95 5.66
N ILE A 14 -2.83 -14.36 4.49
CA ILE A 14 -2.85 -12.91 4.28
C ILE A 14 -4.23 -12.35 4.64
N THR A 15 -5.32 -13.02 4.31
CA THR A 15 -6.68 -12.54 4.65
C THR A 15 -7.03 -12.72 6.12
N ASP A 16 -6.32 -13.57 6.87
CA ASP A 16 -6.55 -13.76 8.31
C ASP A 16 -6.17 -12.52 9.15
N VAL A 17 -5.41 -11.57 8.59
CA VAL A 17 -4.93 -10.39 9.31
C VAL A 17 -5.74 -9.11 9.00
N TYR A 18 -6.78 -9.17 8.17
CA TYR A 18 -7.66 -8.04 7.88
C TYR A 18 -9.07 -8.48 7.44
N GLU A 19 -10.04 -7.57 7.50
CA GLU A 19 -11.39 -7.86 7.02
C GLU A 19 -11.47 -7.73 5.49
N ALA A 20 -11.34 -8.85 4.78
CA ALA A 20 -11.47 -8.89 3.32
C ALA A 20 -12.94 -8.93 2.86
N ASN A 21 -13.21 -8.38 1.67
CA ASN A 21 -14.53 -8.45 1.04
C ASN A 21 -14.94 -9.90 0.75
N THR A 22 -16.22 -10.23 0.92
CA THR A 22 -16.79 -11.56 0.69
C THR A 22 -16.49 -12.12 -0.71
N ASN A 23 -16.50 -11.27 -1.75
CA ASN A 23 -16.19 -11.69 -3.12
C ASN A 23 -14.72 -12.10 -3.24
N PHE A 24 -13.80 -11.36 -2.62
CA PHE A 24 -12.39 -11.71 -2.60
C PHE A 24 -12.12 -12.95 -1.73
N LEU A 25 -12.81 -13.10 -0.59
CA LEU A 25 -12.75 -14.31 0.24
C LEU A 25 -13.20 -15.56 -0.52
N SER A 26 -14.16 -15.45 -1.44
CA SER A 26 -14.58 -16.58 -2.28
C SER A 26 -13.47 -17.10 -3.22
N ILE A 27 -12.52 -16.24 -3.59
CA ILE A 27 -11.31 -16.63 -4.33
C ILE A 27 -10.37 -17.39 -3.39
N VAL A 28 -10.10 -16.81 -2.23
CA VAL A 28 -9.13 -17.34 -1.25
C VAL A 28 -9.59 -18.68 -0.63
N ALA A 29 -10.90 -18.91 -0.54
CA ALA A 29 -11.48 -20.14 -0.02
C ALA A 29 -11.34 -21.35 -0.98
N GLN A 30 -10.84 -21.17 -2.20
CA GLN A 30 -10.55 -22.26 -3.12
C GLN A 30 -9.39 -23.11 -2.57
N ASN A 31 -9.48 -24.43 -2.70
CA ASN A 31 -8.43 -25.34 -2.23
C ASN A 31 -7.07 -24.99 -2.85
N ASP A 32 -6.04 -24.97 -2.01
CA ASP A 32 -4.65 -24.69 -2.40
C ASP A 32 -4.42 -23.32 -3.08
N CYS A 33 -5.32 -22.35 -2.89
CA CYS A 33 -5.17 -21.00 -3.44
C CYS A 33 -3.89 -20.33 -2.92
N THR A 34 -2.92 -20.13 -3.81
CA THR A 34 -1.68 -19.41 -3.47
C THR A 34 -1.89 -17.90 -3.53
N PRO A 35 -1.04 -17.07 -2.91
CA PRO A 35 -1.14 -15.62 -3.05
C PRO A 35 -1.09 -15.13 -4.50
N TYR A 36 -0.33 -15.83 -5.37
CA TYR A 36 -0.28 -15.48 -6.79
C TYR A 36 -1.59 -15.78 -7.51
N ASP A 37 -2.24 -16.91 -7.19
CA ASP A 37 -3.53 -17.28 -7.77
C ASP A 37 -4.62 -16.28 -7.33
N ALA A 38 -4.64 -15.91 -6.05
CA ALA A 38 -5.58 -14.90 -5.54
C ALA A 38 -5.44 -13.54 -6.24
N ILE A 39 -4.21 -13.10 -6.52
CA ILE A 39 -3.96 -11.85 -7.24
C ILE A 39 -4.44 -11.95 -8.69
N ASN A 40 -4.12 -13.05 -9.39
CA ASN A 40 -4.54 -13.23 -10.78
C ASN A 40 -6.07 -13.34 -10.91
N GLU A 41 -6.72 -14.14 -10.08
CA GLU A 41 -8.18 -14.28 -10.09
C GLU A 41 -8.86 -12.95 -9.71
N GLY A 42 -8.27 -12.19 -8.77
CA GLY A 42 -8.71 -10.84 -8.42
C GLY A 42 -8.64 -9.87 -9.59
N LEU A 43 -7.57 -9.93 -10.39
CA LEU A 43 -7.42 -9.17 -11.64
C LEU A 43 -8.45 -9.59 -12.70
N GLU A 44 -8.64 -10.90 -12.90
CA GLU A 44 -9.59 -11.45 -13.87
C GLU A 44 -11.05 -11.07 -13.55
N LYS A 45 -11.39 -11.03 -12.24
CA LYS A 45 -12.70 -10.59 -11.75
C LYS A 45 -12.83 -9.08 -11.54
N GLU A 46 -11.82 -8.31 -11.90
CA GLU A 46 -11.77 -6.85 -11.72
C GLU A 46 -11.97 -6.37 -10.27
N LEU A 47 -11.62 -7.22 -9.29
CA LEU A 47 -11.61 -6.89 -7.86
C LEU A 47 -10.33 -6.12 -7.49
N PHE A 48 -10.07 -5.00 -8.20
CA PHE A 48 -8.78 -4.31 -8.14
C PHE A 48 -8.46 -3.76 -6.75
N SER A 49 -9.41 -3.10 -6.10
CA SER A 49 -9.20 -2.51 -4.77
C SER A 49 -8.96 -3.57 -3.69
N ASP A 50 -9.66 -4.70 -3.78
CA ASP A 50 -9.44 -5.84 -2.90
C ASP A 50 -8.08 -6.49 -3.15
N THR A 51 -7.70 -6.65 -4.43
CA THR A 51 -6.37 -7.15 -4.83
C THR A 51 -5.26 -6.24 -4.32
N VAL A 52 -5.47 -4.92 -4.36
CA VAL A 52 -4.54 -3.93 -3.81
C VAL A 52 -4.38 -4.11 -2.30
N THR A 53 -5.50 -4.24 -1.59
CA THR A 53 -5.52 -4.43 -0.13
C THR A 53 -4.82 -5.74 0.24
N PHE A 54 -5.15 -6.84 -0.44
CA PHE A 54 -4.50 -8.14 -0.26
C PHE A 54 -2.99 -8.06 -0.44
N LEU A 55 -2.54 -7.45 -1.53
CA LEU A 55 -1.10 -7.33 -1.81
C LEU A 55 -0.39 -6.44 -0.78
N ALA A 56 -1.05 -5.38 -0.28
CA ALA A 56 -0.49 -4.51 0.76
C ALA A 56 -0.26 -5.25 2.09
N HIS A 57 -1.17 -6.16 2.47
CA HIS A 57 -1.01 -7.02 3.65
C HIS A 57 -0.03 -8.18 3.42
N GLY A 58 0.14 -8.62 2.17
CA GLY A 58 1.08 -9.68 1.81
C GLY A 58 2.55 -9.24 1.77
N LEU A 59 2.81 -7.97 1.45
CA LEU A 59 4.16 -7.41 1.36
C LEU A 59 4.74 -7.03 2.74
N PRO A 60 6.07 -7.17 2.94
CA PRO A 60 6.73 -6.56 4.08
C PRO A 60 6.52 -5.04 4.06
N PHE A 61 6.37 -4.44 5.24
CA PHE A 61 5.91 -3.05 5.37
C PHE A 61 6.73 -2.04 4.55
N ARG A 62 8.06 -2.19 4.50
CA ARG A 62 8.92 -1.28 3.73
C ARG A 62 8.67 -1.39 2.23
N GLU A 63 8.54 -2.60 1.70
CA GLU A 63 8.19 -2.87 0.31
C GLU A 63 6.76 -2.41 -0.04
N ALA A 64 5.80 -2.57 0.88
CA ALA A 64 4.43 -2.08 0.71
C ALA A 64 4.38 -0.53 0.61
N ILE A 65 5.14 0.16 1.46
CA ILE A 65 5.23 1.62 1.43
C ILE A 65 5.99 2.09 0.18
N TRP A 66 7.04 1.39 -0.22
CA TRP A 66 7.72 1.68 -1.49
C TRP A 66 6.78 1.52 -2.69
N TRP A 67 5.91 0.51 -2.67
CA TRP A 67 4.89 0.33 -3.69
C TRP A 67 3.92 1.51 -3.75
N ALA A 68 3.42 1.99 -2.59
CA ALA A 68 2.60 3.20 -2.52
C ALA A 68 3.31 4.42 -3.12
N VAL A 69 4.59 4.63 -2.81
CA VAL A 69 5.41 5.72 -3.37
C VAL A 69 5.50 5.61 -4.90
N CYS A 70 5.82 4.43 -5.43
CA CYS A 70 5.90 4.21 -6.88
C CYS A 70 4.57 4.52 -7.59
N CYS A 71 3.44 4.06 -7.03
CA CYS A 71 2.12 4.32 -7.58
C CYS A 71 1.75 5.81 -7.51
N ALA A 72 2.01 6.47 -6.39
CA ALA A 72 1.76 7.91 -6.25
C ALA A 72 2.61 8.71 -7.25
N LYS A 73 3.90 8.38 -7.42
CA LYS A 73 4.79 9.04 -8.38
C LYS A 73 4.45 8.80 -9.85
N HIS A 74 3.59 7.83 -10.15
CA HIS A 74 3.08 7.63 -11.50
C HIS A 74 2.16 8.78 -11.95
N ARG A 75 1.55 9.49 -10.99
CA ARG A 75 0.78 10.70 -11.22
C ARG A 75 1.67 11.95 -11.17
N THR A 76 1.36 12.94 -12.01
CA THR A 76 2.16 14.16 -12.18
C THR A 76 1.43 15.44 -11.79
N ASP A 77 0.14 15.33 -11.49
CA ASP A 77 -0.81 16.42 -11.20
C ASP A 77 -0.85 16.84 -9.72
N TRP A 78 0.01 16.27 -8.89
CA TRP A 78 0.07 16.60 -7.46
C TRP A 78 0.42 18.07 -7.18
N SER A 79 -0.26 18.64 -6.19
CA SER A 79 0.07 19.92 -5.56
C SER A 79 1.41 19.86 -4.83
N ILE A 80 1.92 21.01 -4.38
CA ILE A 80 3.21 21.06 -3.66
C ILE A 80 3.16 20.27 -2.34
N PRO A 81 2.13 20.43 -1.46
CA PRO A 81 2.02 19.63 -0.24
C PRO A 81 1.95 18.11 -0.51
N GLU A 82 1.21 17.71 -1.54
CA GLU A 82 1.11 16.30 -1.94
C GLU A 82 2.46 15.74 -2.41
N LYS A 83 3.21 16.47 -3.23
CA LYS A 83 4.58 16.06 -3.63
C LYS A 83 5.49 15.89 -2.42
N GLN A 84 5.42 16.82 -1.46
CA GLN A 84 6.21 16.73 -0.22
C GLN A 84 5.84 15.50 0.62
N ALA A 85 4.57 15.09 0.64
CA ALA A 85 4.14 13.87 1.33
C ALA A 85 4.71 12.61 0.65
N ILE A 86 4.67 12.54 -0.68
CA ILE A 86 5.27 11.43 -1.42
C ILE A 86 6.78 11.35 -1.17
N ASP A 87 7.47 12.50 -1.21
CA ASP A 87 8.92 12.58 -0.99
C ASP A 87 9.30 12.21 0.46
N ALA A 88 8.48 12.56 1.45
CA ALA A 88 8.70 12.15 2.84
C ALA A 88 8.54 10.63 3.03
N ALA A 89 7.53 10.02 2.41
CA ALA A 89 7.35 8.57 2.40
C ALA A 89 8.55 7.87 1.73
N GLU A 90 9.02 8.39 0.60
CA GLU A 90 10.22 7.89 -0.08
C GLU A 90 11.47 8.00 0.81
N SER A 91 11.67 9.16 1.45
CA SER A 91 12.79 9.39 2.36
C SER A 91 12.79 8.36 3.49
N TRP A 92 11.61 8.07 4.06
CA TRP A 92 11.45 7.01 5.06
C TRP A 92 11.78 5.61 4.50
N VAL A 93 11.37 5.28 3.26
CA VAL A 93 11.73 3.99 2.64
C VAL A 93 13.24 3.81 2.53
N PHE A 94 13.97 4.87 2.19
CA PHE A 94 15.43 4.81 2.08
C PHE A 94 16.13 4.86 3.44
N ASN A 95 15.56 5.57 4.42
CA ASN A 95 16.13 5.74 5.75
C ASN A 95 15.01 5.71 6.82
N PRO A 96 14.58 4.51 7.26
CA PRO A 96 13.42 4.35 8.14
C PRO A 96 13.77 4.62 9.61
N ASP A 97 14.00 5.88 9.94
CA ASP A 97 14.23 6.38 11.29
C ASP A 97 13.05 7.20 11.82
N GLU A 98 13.09 7.56 13.11
CA GLU A 98 12.00 8.33 13.73
C GLU A 98 11.87 9.73 13.13
N SER A 99 12.97 10.33 12.65
CA SER A 99 12.93 11.69 12.10
C SER A 99 12.23 11.72 10.74
N SER A 100 12.54 10.76 9.86
CA SER A 100 11.83 10.60 8.58
C SER A 100 10.38 10.17 8.79
N ARG A 101 10.09 9.33 9.81
CA ARG A 101 8.73 8.94 10.18
C ARG A 101 7.87 10.12 10.62
N ARG A 102 8.41 11.00 11.46
CA ARG A 102 7.73 12.23 11.94
C ARG A 102 7.63 13.31 10.87
N LEU A 103 8.58 13.35 9.94
CA LEU A 103 8.42 14.18 8.74
C LEU A 103 7.21 13.72 7.92
N ALA A 104 7.06 12.40 7.73
CA ALA A 104 5.92 11.83 7.02
C ALA A 104 4.57 12.17 7.70
N GLU A 105 4.48 12.10 9.03
CA GLU A 105 3.31 12.56 9.80
C GLU A 105 2.93 14.01 9.45
N LYS A 106 3.90 14.92 9.51
CA LYS A 106 3.69 16.34 9.25
C LYS A 106 3.25 16.60 7.80
N THR A 107 3.87 15.94 6.84
CA THR A 107 3.52 16.11 5.42
C THR A 107 2.20 15.45 5.07
N ALA A 108 1.84 14.33 5.71
CA ALA A 108 0.51 13.71 5.55
C ALA A 108 -0.60 14.68 6.00
N ALA A 109 -0.42 15.33 7.16
CA ALA A 109 -1.38 16.33 7.65
C ALA A 109 -1.51 17.54 6.73
N ALA A 110 -0.42 17.97 6.07
CA ALA A 110 -0.43 19.08 5.14
C ALA A 110 -1.04 18.73 3.77
N ALA A 111 -0.87 17.48 3.30
CA ALA A 111 -1.40 17.00 2.03
C ALA A 111 -2.87 16.55 2.11
N GLY A 112 -3.35 16.21 3.31
CA GLY A 112 -4.71 15.71 3.52
C GLY A 112 -4.88 14.23 3.16
N LEU A 113 -5.80 13.54 3.82
CA LEU A 113 -6.11 12.11 3.61
C LEU A 113 -7.23 11.88 2.59
N GLU A 114 -7.65 12.92 1.90
CA GLU A 114 -8.43 12.87 0.67
C GLU A 114 -7.55 12.60 -0.57
N THR A 115 -6.23 12.53 -0.43
CA THR A 115 -5.28 12.32 -1.52
C THR A 115 -4.46 11.05 -1.35
N GLY A 116 -4.10 10.40 -2.45
CA GLY A 116 -3.19 9.25 -2.42
C GLY A 116 -1.81 9.61 -1.83
N ALA A 117 -1.32 10.81 -2.13
CA ALA A 117 -0.08 11.36 -1.60
C ALA A 117 -0.04 11.43 -0.06
N GLY A 118 -1.11 11.94 0.56
CA GLY A 118 -1.21 11.98 2.02
C GLY A 118 -1.19 10.58 2.63
N TRP A 119 -1.89 9.62 2.02
CA TRP A 119 -1.88 8.22 2.46
C TRP A 119 -0.51 7.54 2.32
N ALA A 120 0.31 7.88 1.32
CA ALA A 120 1.67 7.37 1.21
C ALA A 120 2.52 7.76 2.43
N ALA A 121 2.46 9.04 2.84
CA ALA A 121 3.14 9.53 4.02
C ALA A 121 2.53 8.96 5.32
N GLN A 122 1.20 8.82 5.36
CA GLN A 122 0.49 8.22 6.49
C GLN A 122 0.92 6.76 6.72
N ALA A 123 1.15 6.00 5.64
CA ALA A 123 1.63 4.62 5.72
C ALA A 123 3.04 4.54 6.33
N ALA A 124 3.93 5.46 5.96
CA ALA A 124 5.26 5.57 6.58
C ALA A 124 5.15 5.89 8.08
N PHE A 125 4.28 6.84 8.47
CA PHE A 125 4.07 7.16 9.89
C PHE A 125 3.51 5.98 10.70
N TRP A 126 2.52 5.27 10.16
CA TRP A 126 1.86 4.11 10.81
C TRP A 126 2.63 2.79 10.68
N SER A 127 3.84 2.80 10.14
CA SER A 127 4.69 1.61 10.03
C SER A 127 5.31 1.16 11.36
N GLY A 128 5.27 2.00 12.40
CA GLY A 128 5.85 1.72 13.72
C GLY A 128 5.88 2.96 14.61
N GLY A 129 6.70 2.92 15.67
CA GLY A 129 6.83 4.02 16.62
C GLY A 129 5.53 4.33 17.38
N SER A 130 5.46 5.49 18.05
CA SER A 130 4.21 5.95 18.69
C SER A 130 3.35 6.73 17.69
N MET A 131 2.04 6.50 17.71
CA MET A 131 1.06 7.31 16.96
C MET A 131 0.75 8.65 17.63
N LEU A 132 1.08 8.81 18.91
CA LEU A 132 0.87 10.07 19.63
C LEU A 132 2.07 11.00 19.49
N ALA A 133 1.91 12.24 19.96
CA ALA A 133 3.00 13.21 20.06
C ALA A 133 4.18 12.68 20.90
N VAL A 134 5.37 13.26 20.72
CA VAL A 134 6.63 12.79 21.34
C VAL A 134 6.55 12.73 22.87
N ASP A 135 5.85 13.67 23.51
CA ASP A 135 5.72 13.76 24.97
C ASP A 135 4.51 13.01 25.54
N ALA A 136 3.75 12.30 24.69
CA ALA A 136 2.59 11.53 25.08
C ALA A 136 2.96 10.05 25.34
N PRO A 137 2.08 9.26 25.99
CA PRO A 137 2.29 7.83 26.15
C PRO A 137 2.57 7.12 24.82
N ILE A 138 3.45 6.12 24.84
CA ILE A 138 3.76 5.33 23.66
C ILE A 138 2.56 4.45 23.33
N ILE A 139 1.90 4.73 22.21
CA ILE A 139 0.84 3.89 21.65
C ILE A 139 1.27 3.48 20.24
N PRO A 140 1.68 2.22 20.02
CA PRO A 140 2.06 1.77 18.70
C PRO A 140 0.83 1.63 17.78
N PRO A 141 1.00 1.78 16.46
CA PRO A 141 -0.06 1.46 15.52
C PRO A 141 -0.41 -0.03 15.57
N PRO A 142 -1.67 -0.41 15.28
CA PRO A 142 -2.01 -1.79 14.94
C PRO A 142 -1.08 -2.32 13.86
N SER A 143 -0.67 -3.58 13.97
CA SER A 143 0.42 -4.17 13.17
C SER A 143 0.22 -4.09 11.66
N ASN A 144 -1.02 -4.00 11.19
CA ASN A 144 -1.43 -3.99 9.80
C ASN A 144 -1.97 -2.62 9.33
N LEU A 145 -1.88 -1.59 10.17
CA LEU A 145 -2.47 -0.27 9.87
C LEU A 145 -1.73 0.43 8.69
N TYR A 146 -0.43 0.20 8.54
CA TYR A 146 0.34 0.68 7.39
C TYR A 146 -0.22 0.14 6.07
N ALA A 147 -0.66 -1.13 6.03
CA ALA A 147 -1.14 -1.77 4.81
C ALA A 147 -2.48 -1.17 4.37
N GLN A 148 -3.34 -0.79 5.33
CA GLN A 148 -4.56 -0.03 5.04
C GLN A 148 -4.26 1.35 4.45
N ALA A 149 -3.25 2.04 4.97
CA ALA A 149 -2.81 3.31 4.40
C ALA A 149 -2.19 3.14 2.99
N VAL A 150 -1.42 2.07 2.74
CA VAL A 150 -0.93 1.72 1.40
C VAL A 150 -2.09 1.50 0.44
N ALA A 151 -3.11 0.73 0.84
CA ALA A 151 -4.29 0.50 0.03
C ALA A 151 -5.04 1.81 -0.27
N GLY A 152 -5.24 2.69 0.73
CA GLY A 152 -5.80 4.02 0.56
C GLY A 152 -5.03 4.86 -0.46
N CYS A 153 -3.70 4.88 -0.37
CA CYS A 153 -2.83 5.58 -1.30
C CYS A 153 -3.06 5.14 -2.74
N ILE A 154 -3.04 3.82 -2.98
CA ILE A 154 -3.09 3.26 -4.33
C ILE A 154 -4.49 3.37 -4.91
N ASN A 155 -5.54 3.11 -4.11
CA ASN A 155 -6.92 3.23 -4.54
C ASN A 155 -7.26 4.68 -4.95
N LEU A 156 -6.89 5.67 -4.13
CA LEU A 156 -7.11 7.08 -4.46
C LEU A 156 -6.22 7.55 -5.62
N SER A 157 -4.98 7.05 -5.72
CA SER A 157 -4.12 7.34 -6.86
C SER A 157 -4.66 6.75 -8.17
N ALA A 158 -5.33 5.59 -8.11
CA ALA A 158 -5.88 4.95 -9.30
C ALA A 158 -7.14 5.67 -9.78
N VAL A 159 -7.99 6.13 -8.86
CA VAL A 159 -9.31 6.68 -9.18
C VAL A 159 -9.27 8.18 -9.41
N HIS A 160 -8.51 8.98 -8.68
CA HIS A 160 -8.57 10.43 -8.86
C HIS A 160 -7.94 10.92 -10.18
N PRO A 161 -8.43 12.05 -10.73
CA PRO A 161 -9.52 12.88 -10.19
C PRO A 161 -10.93 12.34 -10.43
N ASP A 162 -11.19 11.67 -11.56
CA ASP A 162 -12.54 11.37 -12.07
C ASP A 162 -12.81 9.89 -12.38
N GLY A 163 -11.80 9.03 -12.28
CA GLY A 163 -11.90 7.58 -12.47
C GLY A 163 -11.83 7.13 -13.93
N GLU A 164 -11.65 8.04 -14.89
CA GLU A 164 -11.68 7.72 -16.32
C GLU A 164 -10.65 6.63 -16.68
N ASN A 165 -9.46 6.71 -16.06
CA ASN A 165 -8.36 5.78 -16.29
C ASN A 165 -8.19 4.74 -15.16
N ALA A 166 -9.16 4.59 -14.26
CA ALA A 166 -9.00 3.80 -13.04
C ALA A 166 -8.56 2.37 -13.31
N LYS A 167 -9.20 1.67 -14.25
CA LYS A 167 -8.83 0.30 -14.62
C LYS A 167 -7.38 0.20 -15.12
N SER A 168 -7.00 1.09 -16.05
CA SER A 168 -5.62 1.18 -16.56
C SER A 168 -4.60 1.42 -15.43
N ASN A 169 -4.92 2.35 -14.53
CA ASN A 169 -4.07 2.67 -13.38
C ASN A 169 -3.93 1.48 -12.44
N TYR A 170 -5.03 0.78 -12.12
CA TYR A 170 -4.98 -0.41 -11.27
C TYR A 170 -4.11 -1.52 -11.87
N LEU A 171 -4.26 -1.83 -13.16
CA LEU A 171 -3.43 -2.84 -13.83
C LEU A 171 -1.94 -2.46 -13.73
N THR A 172 -1.63 -1.20 -14.00
CA THR A 172 -0.26 -0.64 -13.89
C THR A 172 0.26 -0.75 -12.46
N PHE A 173 -0.53 -0.39 -11.46
CA PHE A 173 -0.13 -0.37 -10.06
C PHE A 173 0.02 -1.77 -9.48
N ILE A 174 -0.86 -2.70 -9.82
CA ILE A 174 -0.73 -4.10 -9.39
C ILE A 174 0.50 -4.74 -10.03
N GLU A 175 0.82 -4.43 -11.28
CA GLU A 175 2.06 -4.88 -11.93
C GLU A 175 3.32 -4.35 -11.21
N ILE A 176 3.36 -3.07 -10.84
CA ILE A 176 4.44 -2.50 -10.00
C ILE A 176 4.58 -3.32 -8.70
N GLY A 177 3.46 -3.62 -8.04
CA GLY A 177 3.43 -4.38 -6.80
C GLY A 177 3.91 -5.82 -6.99
N LEU A 178 3.52 -6.49 -8.08
CA LEU A 178 3.98 -7.83 -8.44
C LEU A 178 5.48 -7.86 -8.70
N ARG A 179 6.05 -6.86 -9.39
CA ARG A 179 7.50 -6.77 -9.60
C ARG A 179 8.26 -6.60 -8.29
N ILE A 180 7.74 -5.81 -7.35
CA ILE A 180 8.30 -5.71 -5.99
C ILE A 180 8.18 -7.05 -5.27
N ALA A 181 7.01 -7.70 -5.34
CA ALA A 181 6.76 -9.00 -4.72
C ALA A 181 7.72 -10.09 -5.25
N GLN A 182 8.16 -9.98 -6.49
CA GLN A 182 9.16 -10.85 -7.12
C GLN A 182 10.62 -10.51 -6.75
N GLY A 183 10.85 -9.44 -5.99
CA GLY A 183 12.20 -9.01 -5.56
C GLY A 183 12.80 -7.88 -6.39
N GLY A 184 12.04 -7.30 -7.33
CA GLY A 184 12.43 -6.10 -8.07
C GLY A 184 12.17 -4.80 -7.29
N ASN A 185 12.38 -3.67 -7.95
CA ASN A 185 12.18 -2.33 -7.37
C ASN A 185 10.90 -1.62 -7.87
N GLY A 186 10.00 -2.33 -8.55
CA GLY A 186 8.73 -1.77 -9.04
C GLY A 186 8.83 -0.93 -10.32
N LYS A 187 9.98 -0.89 -11.00
CA LYS A 187 10.08 -0.25 -12.33
C LYS A 187 9.32 -1.08 -13.36
N LEU A 188 8.54 -0.42 -14.23
CA LEU A 188 7.84 -1.00 -15.38
C LEU A 188 8.73 -1.14 -16.61
#